data_AF-A0A7L5RQJ6-F1
#
_entry.id   AF-A0A7L5RQJ6-F1
#
_cell.length_a   1.000
_cell.length_b   1.000
_cell.length_c   1.000
_cell.angle_alpha   90.00
_cell.angle_beta   90.00
_cell.angle_gamma   90.00
#
_symmetry.space_group_name_H-M   'P 1'
#
loop_
_entity.id
_entity.type
_entity.pdbx_description
1 polymer ?
#
loop_
_entity_poly.entity_id
_entity_poly.type
_entity_poly.pdbx_seq_one_letter_code
_entity_poly.pdbx_strand_id
1 'polypeptide(L)'
;MSERRELYSLEAEHGVLGAVMLASLRKDDGLVEQILGEVDSGDFFIEDNAALFLAIEDSSSEGMPVDPVTVGITRRLLPSGESTLAYAGEISKNVPSAANWKVYAKHLHGLAVLRQVVAAASTVHELAHENRPVPEIVAQAQ
;
A
#
# COMPACT_ATOMS: atom_id res chain seq x y z
N MET A 1 13.74 -28.32 -0.64
CA MET A 1 13.63 -27.27 0.39
C MET A 1 12.55 -26.32 -0.10
N SER A 2 11.44 -26.17 0.63
CA SER A 2 10.38 -25.27 0.20
C SER A 2 10.90 -23.84 0.27
N GLU A 3 10.95 -23.16 -0.87
CA GLU A 3 11.34 -21.75 -0.95
C GLU A 3 10.31 -20.93 -0.16
N ARG A 4 10.78 -20.16 0.82
CA ARG A 4 9.90 -19.30 1.62
C ARG A 4 9.58 -18.06 0.78
N ARG A 5 8.31 -17.85 0.49
CA ARG A 5 7.81 -16.66 -0.21
C ARG A 5 7.88 -15.43 0.70
N GLU A 6 8.32 -14.30 0.15
CA GLU A 6 8.16 -12.98 0.79
C GLU A 6 6.70 -12.48 0.65
N LEU A 7 6.18 -11.81 1.67
CA LEU A 7 4.79 -11.32 1.72
C LEU A 7 4.67 -9.85 1.30
N TYR A 8 5.63 -9.38 0.52
CA TYR A 8 5.67 -8.06 -0.07
C TYR A 8 6.34 -8.14 -1.45
N SER A 9 6.17 -7.11 -2.26
CA SER A 9 6.88 -6.94 -3.53
C SER A 9 7.06 -5.47 -3.77
N LEU A 10 8.32 -5.03 -3.74
CA LEU A 10 8.69 -3.64 -3.96
C LEU A 10 8.23 -3.18 -5.35
N GLU A 11 8.35 -4.04 -6.36
CA GLU A 11 7.95 -3.76 -7.74
C GLU A 11 6.44 -3.53 -7.85
N ALA A 12 5.63 -4.30 -7.12
CA ALA A 12 4.18 -4.12 -7.11
C ALA A 12 3.79 -2.83 -6.38
N GLU A 13 4.38 -2.57 -5.21
CA GLU A 13 4.11 -1.35 -4.43
C GLU A 13 4.51 -0.09 -5.20
N HIS A 14 5.76 -0.02 -5.65
CA HIS A 14 6.25 1.11 -6.46
C HIS A 14 5.50 1.21 -7.78
N GLY A 15 5.13 0.08 -8.40
CA GLY A 15 4.34 0.05 -9.62
C GLY A 15 2.98 0.72 -9.48
N VAL A 16 2.27 0.50 -8.38
CA VAL A 16 0.98 1.17 -8.10
C VAL A 16 1.19 2.66 -7.83
N LEU A 17 2.12 3.01 -6.94
CA LEU A 17 2.42 4.40 -6.58
C LEU A 17 2.85 5.22 -7.80
N GLY A 18 3.76 4.69 -8.62
CA GLY A 18 4.18 5.34 -9.85
C GLY A 18 3.05 5.42 -10.88
N ALA A 19 2.18 4.41 -10.97
CA ALA A 19 1.06 4.44 -11.90
C ALA A 19 0.07 5.59 -11.59
N VAL A 20 -0.30 5.79 -10.33
CA VAL A 20 -1.22 6.87 -9.94
C VAL A 20 -0.59 8.25 -10.15
N MET A 21 0.68 8.43 -9.80
CA MET A 21 1.40 9.69 -10.05
C MET A 21 1.54 9.99 -11.54
N LEU A 22 1.87 8.98 -12.37
CA LEU A 22 1.94 9.12 -13.83
C LEU A 22 0.58 9.42 -14.47
N ALA A 23 -0.50 8.82 -13.96
CA ALA A 23 -1.86 9.12 -14.40
C ALA A 23 -2.19 10.60 -14.15
N SER A 24 -1.89 11.10 -12.95
CA SER A 24 -2.08 12.52 -12.61
C SER A 24 -1.23 13.46 -13.46
N LEU A 25 0.05 13.15 -13.69
CA LEU A 25 0.92 13.92 -14.59
C LEU A 25 0.41 13.97 -16.03
N ARG A 26 -0.31 12.93 -16.47
CA ARG A 26 -0.97 12.87 -17.78
C ARG A 26 -2.36 13.52 -17.79
N LYS A 27 -2.84 14.02 -16.65
CA LYS A 27 -4.18 14.57 -16.45
C LYS A 27 -5.29 13.56 -16.77
N ASP A 28 -5.05 12.30 -16.42
CA ASP A 28 -6.02 11.21 -16.53
C ASP A 28 -6.70 10.99 -15.18
N ASP A 29 -7.58 11.92 -14.81
CA ASP A 29 -8.26 11.93 -13.51
C ASP A 29 -9.11 10.66 -13.31
N GLY A 30 -9.70 10.12 -14.38
CA GLY A 30 -10.46 8.88 -14.33
C GLY A 30 -9.61 7.66 -13.97
N LEU A 31 -8.36 7.61 -14.45
CA LEU A 31 -7.42 6.56 -14.06
C LEU A 31 -6.92 6.74 -12.62
N VAL A 32 -6.72 7.98 -12.17
CA VAL A 32 -6.39 8.27 -10.76
C VAL A 32 -7.50 7.77 -9.85
N GLU A 33 -8.75 8.20 -10.09
CA GLU A 33 -9.93 7.76 -9.33
C GLU A 33 -10.09 6.25 -9.34
N GLN A 34 -9.83 5.60 -10.49
CA GLN A 34 -9.91 4.15 -10.58
C GLN A 34 -8.87 3.46 -9.69
N ILE A 35 -7.62 3.92 -9.70
CA ILE A 35 -6.56 3.31 -8.87
C ILE A 35 -6.87 3.51 -7.38
N LEU A 36 -7.25 4.73 -6.99
CA LEU A 36 -7.58 5.06 -5.59
C LEU A 36 -8.84 4.34 -5.09
N GLY A 37 -9.76 3.96 -5.98
CA GLY A 37 -10.93 3.17 -5.62
C GLY A 37 -10.69 1.66 -5.52
N GLU A 38 -9.57 1.15 -6.04
CA GLU A 38 -9.26 -0.28 -6.10
C GLU A 38 -8.09 -0.71 -5.18
N VAL A 39 -7.34 0.24 -4.60
CA VAL A 39 -6.19 -0.03 -3.73
C VAL A 39 -6.33 0.75 -2.42
N ASP A 40 -6.02 0.10 -1.29
CA ASP A 40 -6.00 0.72 0.03
C ASP A 40 -4.57 0.87 0.55
N SER A 41 -4.32 1.91 1.36
CA SER A 41 -3.03 2.09 2.05
C SER A 41 -2.57 0.86 2.87
N GLY A 42 -3.50 0.09 3.43
CA GLY A 42 -3.24 -1.15 4.16
C GLY A 42 -2.76 -2.32 3.29
N ASP A 43 -2.88 -2.21 1.97
CA ASP A 43 -2.35 -3.20 1.03
C ASP A 43 -0.82 -3.11 0.89
N PHE A 44 -0.19 -2.02 1.34
CA PHE A 44 1.26 -1.84 1.32
C PHE A 44 1.92 -2.48 2.54
N PHE A 45 3.09 -3.11 2.34
CA PHE A 45 3.89 -3.64 3.44
C PHE A 45 4.90 -2.62 3.95
N ILE A 46 5.50 -1.84 3.06
CA ILE A 46 6.51 -0.85 3.40
C ILE A 46 5.80 0.40 3.93
N GLU A 47 6.11 0.79 5.16
CA GLU A 47 5.44 1.91 5.84
C GLU A 47 5.52 3.23 5.05
N ASP A 48 6.68 3.49 4.43
CA ASP A 48 6.88 4.68 3.60
C ASP A 48 6.00 4.67 2.34
N ASN A 49 5.78 3.50 1.74
CA ASN A 49 4.89 3.35 0.59
C ASN A 49 3.42 3.54 1.00
N ALA A 50 3.01 2.96 2.12
CA ALA A 50 1.68 3.15 2.69
C ALA A 50 1.42 4.64 3.00
N ALA A 51 2.39 5.30 3.64
CA ALA A 51 2.30 6.73 3.97
C ALA A 51 2.30 7.63 2.72
N LEU A 52 3.01 7.24 1.66
CA LEU A 52 2.96 7.95 0.38
C LEU A 52 1.58 7.78 -0.28
N PHE A 53 1.01 6.57 -0.26
CA PHE A 53 -0.33 6.32 -0.80
C PHE A 53 -1.40 7.15 -0.06
N LEU A 54 -1.34 7.20 1.27
CA LEU A 54 -2.22 8.06 2.08
C LEU A 54 -2.09 9.55 1.69
N ALA A 55 -0.86 10.04 1.49
CA ALA A 55 -0.65 11.43 1.08
C ALA A 55 -1.20 11.72 -0.34
N ILE A 56 -1.20 10.71 -1.22
CA ILE A 56 -1.83 10.77 -2.54
C ILE A 56 -3.36 10.83 -2.39
N GLU A 57 -3.95 9.98 -1.55
CA GLU A 57 -5.40 9.99 -1.25
C GLU A 57 -5.85 11.33 -0.69
N ASP A 58 -5.12 11.85 0.32
CA ASP A 58 -5.39 13.15 0.94
C ASP A 58 -5.37 14.27 -0.11
N SER A 59 -4.31 14.32 -0.93
CA SER A 59 -4.16 15.34 -1.99
C SER A 59 -5.28 15.24 -3.04
N SER A 60 -5.64 14.03 -3.46
CA SER A 60 -6.74 13.80 -4.40
C SER A 60 -8.09 14.22 -3.82
N SER A 61 -8.33 13.97 -2.53
CA SER A 61 -9.57 14.33 -1.84
C SER A 61 -9.77 15.85 -1.74
N GLU A 62 -8.67 16.61 -1.69
CA GLU A 62 -8.65 18.06 -1.73
C GLU A 62 -8.75 18.62 -3.16
N GLY A 63 -8.85 17.77 -4.18
CA GLY A 63 -8.87 18.15 -5.58
C GLY A 63 -7.52 18.66 -6.09
N MET A 64 -6.43 18.33 -5.41
CA MET A 64 -5.08 18.67 -5.83
C MET A 64 -4.48 17.58 -6.74
N PRO A 65 -3.59 17.94 -7.67
CA PRO A 65 -2.81 16.97 -8.42
C PRO A 65 -1.99 16.06 -7.49
N VAL A 66 -1.81 14.81 -7.87
CA VAL A 66 -1.06 13.82 -7.06
C VAL A 66 0.33 13.54 -7.65
N ASP A 67 1.02 14.60 -8.06
CA ASP A 67 2.41 14.52 -8.52
C ASP A 67 3.42 14.62 -7.34
N PRO A 68 4.69 14.20 -7.51
CA PRO A 68 5.68 14.21 -6.44
C PRO A 68 5.85 15.56 -5.71
N VAL A 69 5.70 16.69 -6.41
CA VAL A 69 5.83 18.02 -5.80
C VAL A 69 4.63 18.30 -4.90
N THR A 70 3.43 18.10 -5.42
CA THR A 70 2.20 18.39 -4.67
C THR A 70 2.06 17.48 -3.46
N VAL A 71 2.30 16.17 -3.62
CA VAL A 71 2.25 15.20 -2.51
C VAL A 71 3.33 15.51 -1.46
N GLY A 72 4.52 15.95 -1.88
CA GLY A 72 5.59 16.38 -0.98
C GLY A 72 5.28 17.67 -0.19
N ILE A 73 4.33 18.48 -0.64
CA ILE A 73 3.82 19.63 0.11
C ILE A 73 2.80 19.17 1.15
N THR A 74 1.87 18.29 0.76
CA THR A 74 0.86 17.68 1.65
C THR A 74 1.52 16.94 2.81
N ARG A 75 2.53 16.13 2.50
CA ARG A 75 3.35 15.43 3.48
C ARG A 75 4.82 15.62 3.16
N ARG A 76 5.56 16.28 4.06
CA ARG A 76 6.98 16.59 3.83
C ARG A 76 7.92 15.40 4.05
N LEU A 77 7.62 14.60 5.08
CA LEU A 77 8.47 13.49 5.53
C LEU A 77 7.66 12.20 5.64
N LEU A 78 8.28 11.11 5.21
CA LEU A 78 7.77 9.75 5.40
C LEU A 78 8.11 9.25 6.82
N PRO A 79 7.48 8.16 7.30
CA PRO A 79 7.80 7.55 8.58
C PRO A 79 9.29 7.30 8.83
N SER A 80 10.06 6.93 7.79
CA SER A 80 11.52 6.77 7.88
C SER A 80 12.31 8.07 8.12
N GLY A 81 11.68 9.23 7.94
CA GLY A 81 12.33 10.53 7.90
C GLY A 81 12.85 10.93 6.52
N GLU A 82 12.64 10.12 5.49
CA GLU A 82 12.95 10.47 4.11
C GLU A 82 12.03 11.57 3.57
N SER A 83 12.57 12.42 2.68
CA SER A 83 11.79 13.45 1.96
C SER A 83 10.78 12.80 1.03
N THR A 84 9.49 13.05 1.26
CA THR A 84 8.40 12.51 0.43
C THR A 84 8.55 12.92 -1.04
N LEU A 85 8.96 14.17 -1.31
CA LEU A 85 9.23 14.65 -2.66
C LEU A 85 10.33 13.83 -3.36
N ALA A 86 11.43 13.57 -2.65
CA ALA A 86 12.56 12.83 -3.24
C ALA A 86 12.15 11.39 -3.55
N TYR A 87 11.49 10.75 -2.59
CA TYR A 87 11.03 9.37 -2.69
C TYR A 87 9.98 9.19 -3.82
N ALA A 88 8.95 10.03 -3.84
CA ALA A 88 7.92 10.02 -4.86
C ALA A 88 8.47 10.32 -6.27
N GLY A 89 9.47 11.22 -6.35
CA GLY A 89 10.17 11.53 -7.59
C GLY A 89 10.98 10.36 -8.13
N GLU A 90 11.65 9.60 -7.27
CA GLU A 90 12.36 8.39 -7.64
C GLU A 90 11.42 7.30 -8.16
N ILE A 91 10.33 7.02 -7.43
CA ILE A 91 9.31 6.04 -7.85
C ILE A 91 8.72 6.43 -9.21
N SER A 92 8.32 7.69 -9.39
CA SER A 92 7.75 8.18 -10.64
C SER A 92 8.71 8.05 -11.83
N LYS A 93 10.02 8.15 -11.59
CA LYS A 93 11.05 7.99 -12.61
C LYS A 93 11.29 6.52 -12.97
N ASN A 94 11.21 5.62 -11.99
CA ASN A 94 11.51 4.21 -12.16
C ASN A 94 10.32 3.40 -12.71
N VAL A 95 9.09 3.90 -12.55
CA VAL A 95 7.91 3.29 -13.17
C VAL A 95 7.74 3.83 -14.60
N PRO A 96 7.83 2.98 -15.64
CA PRO A 96 7.82 3.46 -17.02
C PRO A 96 6.42 3.81 -17.54
N SER A 97 5.36 3.20 -16.99
CA SER A 97 3.99 3.37 -17.48
C SER A 97 2.94 2.98 -16.45
N ALA A 98 1.82 3.71 -16.46
CA ALA A 98 0.61 3.37 -15.71
C ALA A 98 -0.26 2.29 -16.38
N ALA A 99 0.05 1.87 -17.62
CA ALA A 99 -0.83 1.00 -18.41
C ALA A 99 -1.12 -0.38 -17.75
N ASN A 100 -0.19 -0.89 -16.95
CA ASN A 100 -0.28 -2.21 -16.33
C ASN A 100 -0.61 -2.16 -14.83
N TRP A 101 -1.11 -1.03 -14.33
CA TRP A 101 -1.35 -0.81 -12.90
C TRP A 101 -2.18 -1.93 -12.25
N LYS A 102 -3.17 -2.49 -12.97
CA LYS A 102 -4.02 -3.61 -12.48
C LYS A 102 -3.23 -4.87 -12.16
N VAL A 103 -2.14 -5.12 -12.89
CA VAL A 103 -1.25 -6.26 -12.61
C VAL A 103 -0.51 -6.04 -11.30
N TYR A 104 -0.01 -4.82 -11.08
CA TYR A 104 0.68 -4.43 -9.85
C TYR A 104 -0.27 -4.46 -8.65
N ALA A 105 -1.44 -3.85 -8.77
CA ALA A 105 -2.49 -3.83 -7.75
C ALA A 105 -2.95 -5.25 -7.38
N LYS A 106 -3.17 -6.12 -8.37
CA LYS A 106 -3.53 -7.53 -8.12
C LYS A 106 -2.44 -8.26 -7.32
N HIS A 107 -1.16 -8.02 -7.65
CA HIS A 107 -0.06 -8.65 -6.93
C HIS A 107 0.06 -8.13 -5.50
N LEU A 108 -0.05 -6.80 -5.34
CA LEU A 108 -0.06 -6.11 -4.06
C LEU A 108 -1.15 -6.64 -3.12
N HIS A 109 -2.40 -6.65 -3.61
CA HIS A 109 -3.55 -7.15 -2.85
C HIS A 109 -3.41 -8.63 -2.49
N GLY A 110 -2.94 -9.47 -3.42
CA GLY A 110 -2.71 -10.88 -3.15
C GLY A 110 -1.72 -11.12 -2.01
N LEU A 111 -0.70 -10.28 -1.88
CA LEU A 111 0.25 -10.31 -0.77
C LEU A 111 -0.34 -9.73 0.51
N ALA A 112 -1.13 -8.67 0.43
CA ALA A 112 -1.84 -8.09 1.58
C ALA A 112 -2.78 -9.11 2.24
N VAL A 113 -3.57 -9.85 1.45
CA VAL A 113 -4.43 -10.93 1.94
C VAL A 113 -3.59 -12.02 2.65
N LEU A 114 -2.44 -12.41 2.10
CA LEU A 114 -1.56 -13.37 2.76
C LEU A 114 -1.01 -12.84 4.09
N ARG A 115 -0.70 -11.54 4.19
CA ARG A 115 -0.32 -10.92 5.46
C ARG A 115 -1.45 -10.95 6.47
N GLN A 116 -2.69 -10.71 6.06
CA GLN A 116 -3.87 -10.82 6.93
C GLN A 116 -4.06 -12.26 7.43
N VAL A 117 -3.86 -13.26 6.59
CA VAL A 117 -3.90 -14.68 7.00
C VAL A 117 -2.84 -14.98 8.05
N VAL A 118 -1.61 -14.49 7.86
CA VAL A 118 -0.54 -14.67 8.85
C VAL A 118 -0.87 -13.97 10.16
N ALA A 119 -1.39 -12.74 10.11
CA ALA A 119 -1.79 -11.99 11.29
C ALA A 119 -2.89 -12.73 12.07
N ALA A 120 -3.93 -13.21 11.38
CA ALA A 120 -5.01 -13.99 11.98
C ALA A 120 -4.48 -15.28 12.64
N ALA A 121 -3.57 -16.00 11.97
CA ALA A 121 -2.95 -17.20 12.53
C ALA A 121 -2.13 -16.89 13.80
N SER A 122 -1.39 -15.78 13.81
CA SER A 122 -0.65 -15.31 15.00
C SER A 122 -1.60 -14.95 16.14
N THR A 123 -2.70 -14.24 15.86
CA THR A 123 -3.72 -13.92 16.86
C THR A 123 -4.35 -15.19 17.45
N VAL A 124 -4.71 -16.16 16.62
CA VAL A 124 -5.24 -17.46 17.10
C VAL A 124 -4.20 -18.19 17.96
N HIS A 125 -2.93 -18.15 17.57
CA HIS A 125 -1.84 -18.73 18.34
C HIS A 125 -1.69 -18.07 19.72
N GLU A 126 -1.73 -16.74 19.78
CA GLU A 126 -1.69 -15.98 21.04
C GLU A 126 -2.89 -16.29 21.94
N LEU A 127 -4.10 -16.27 21.39
CA LEU A 127 -5.35 -16.60 22.10
C LEU A 127 -5.29 -17.99 22.75
N ALA A 128 -4.70 -18.99 22.08
CA ALA A 128 -4.56 -20.34 22.61
C ALA A 128 -3.64 -20.43 23.83
N HIS A 129 -2.75 -19.45 24.02
CA HIS A 129 -1.86 -19.36 25.17
C HIS A 129 -2.43 -18.53 26.34
N GLU A 130 -3.59 -17.87 26.16
CA GLU A 130 -4.25 -17.12 27.23
C GLU A 130 -4.84 -18.04 28.31
N ASN A 131 -4.69 -17.65 29.58
CA ASN A 131 -5.26 -18.41 30.70
C ASN A 131 -6.73 -18.00 30.95
N ARG A 132 -7.60 -18.30 29.97
CA ARG A 132 -9.04 -17.99 29.96
C ARG A 132 -9.87 -19.25 29.70
N PRO A 133 -11.19 -19.25 30.00
CA PRO A 133 -12.05 -20.40 29.71
C PRO A 133 -12.03 -20.75 28.23
N VAL A 134 -11.79 -22.04 27.91
CA VAL A 134 -11.70 -22.56 26.54
C VAL A 134 -12.86 -22.11 25.63
N PRO A 135 -14.14 -22.09 26.07
CA PRO A 135 -15.24 -21.63 25.22
C PRO A 135 -15.12 -20.17 24.77
N GLU A 136 -14.53 -19.28 25.60
CA GLU A 136 -14.30 -17.88 25.23
C GLU A 136 -13.20 -17.75 24.18
N ILE A 137 -12.13 -18.54 24.33
CA ILE A 137 -11.00 -18.57 23.39
C ILE A 137 -11.46 -19.04 22.01
N VAL A 138 -12.28 -20.11 21.96
CA VAL A 138 -12.81 -20.64 20.70
C VAL A 138 -13.76 -19.65 20.03
N ALA A 139 -14.61 -18.96 20.79
CA ALA A 139 -15.54 -17.97 20.24
C ALA A 139 -14.84 -16.74 19.64
N GLN A 140 -13.67 -16.35 20.14
CA GLN A 140 -12.89 -15.22 19.61
C GLN A 140 -12.03 -15.58 18.39
N ALA A 141 -11.76 -16.87 18.17
CA ALA A 141 -10.95 -17.35 17.06
C ALA A 141 -11.77 -17.68 15.78
N GLN A 142 -13.11 -17.61 15.86
CA GLN A 142 -14.06 -17.89 14.78
C GLN A 142 -14.55 -16.60 14.11
#